data_AF-A0A958AKJ1-F1
#
_entry.id   AF-A0A958AKJ1-F1
#
_cell.length_a   1.000
_cell.length_b   1.000
_cell.length_c   1.000
_cell.angle_alpha   90.00
_cell.angle_beta   90.00
_cell.angle_gamma   90.00
#
_symmetry.space_group_name_H-M   'P 1'
#
loop_
_entity.id
_entity.type
_entity.pdbx_description
1 polymer ?
#
loop_
_entity_poly.entity_id
_entity_poly.type
_entity_poly.pdbx_seq_one_letter_code
_entity_poly.pdbx_strand_id
1 'polypeptide(L)'
;MTARLHFSTATNETVELFRLIRRARQEIGDNAIQTYIISMTMQVSNVLEVLLFARDAGLFGELDISPLFETIDDLLAAPTIMAALFENESYRKHLAARGNRQQIMIGYSDSNKDGGYLRA
;
A
#
# COMPACT_ATOMS: atom_id res chain seq x y z
N MET A 1 20.37 -17.09 0.47
CA MET A 1 19.82 -17.38 1.80
C MET A 1 19.60 -16.06 2.52
N THR A 2 18.37 -15.55 2.55
CA THR A 2 18.00 -14.38 3.34
C THR A 2 18.07 -14.78 4.82
N ALA A 3 18.85 -14.05 5.62
CA ALA A 3 18.99 -14.33 7.05
C ALA A 3 17.61 -14.38 7.73
N ARG A 4 17.32 -15.47 8.46
CA ARG A 4 16.14 -15.53 9.33
C ARG A 4 16.41 -14.61 10.53
N LEU A 5 15.90 -13.39 10.44
CA LEU A 5 15.87 -12.44 11.55
C LEU A 5 14.85 -12.94 12.58
N HIS A 6 15.18 -12.85 13.87
CA HIS A 6 14.32 -13.30 14.97
C HIS A 6 13.25 -12.26 15.27
N PHE A 7 12.29 -12.10 14.37
CA PHE A 7 11.14 -11.22 14.58
C PHE A 7 9.97 -11.93 15.29
N SER A 8 8.99 -11.15 15.74
CA SER A 8 7.73 -11.67 16.28
C SER A 8 6.95 -12.46 15.20
N THR A 9 5.99 -13.29 15.62
CA THR A 9 5.11 -14.02 14.69
C THR A 9 4.42 -13.09 13.71
N ALA A 10 3.78 -12.01 14.20
CA ALA A 10 3.06 -11.05 13.36
C ALA A 10 3.98 -10.35 12.33
N THR A 11 5.21 -10.02 12.74
CA THR A 11 6.20 -9.43 11.82
C THR A 11 6.61 -10.45 10.75
N ASN A 12 6.85 -11.71 11.13
CA ASN A 12 7.18 -12.76 10.15
C ASN A 12 6.04 -13.02 9.18
N GLU A 13 4.78 -13.02 9.63
CA GLU A 13 3.60 -13.15 8.77
C GLU A 13 3.56 -12.05 7.70
N THR A 14 3.82 -10.81 8.10
CA THR A 14 3.87 -9.67 7.18
C THR A 14 5.00 -9.85 6.15
N VAL A 15 6.20 -10.20 6.58
CA VAL A 15 7.34 -10.43 5.65
C VAL A 15 7.07 -11.58 4.69
N GLU A 16 6.51 -12.69 5.20
CA GLU A 16 6.19 -13.86 4.38
C GLU A 16 5.06 -13.58 3.39
N LEU A 17 4.12 -12.67 3.69
CA LEU A 17 3.10 -12.23 2.74
C LEU A 17 3.72 -11.62 1.48
N PHE A 18 4.68 -10.72 1.60
CA PHE A 18 5.32 -10.12 0.40
C PHE A 18 6.14 -11.16 -0.39
N ARG A 19 6.80 -12.10 0.31
CA ARG A 19 7.49 -13.23 -0.35
C ARG A 19 6.51 -14.16 -1.07
N LEU A 20 5.33 -14.38 -0.49
CA LEU A 20 4.25 -15.13 -1.12
C LEU A 20 3.75 -14.43 -2.38
N ILE A 21 3.54 -13.11 -2.34
CA ILE A 21 3.14 -12.33 -3.53
C ILE A 21 4.16 -12.50 -4.64
N ARG A 22 5.46 -12.41 -4.32
CA ARG A 22 6.54 -12.64 -5.31
C ARG A 22 6.48 -14.04 -5.92
N ARG A 23 6.33 -15.07 -5.10
CA ARG A 23 6.20 -16.47 -5.58
C ARG A 23 4.96 -16.66 -6.45
N ALA A 24 3.80 -16.15 -6.03
CA ALA A 24 2.57 -16.23 -6.80
C ALA A 24 2.72 -15.62 -8.20
N ARG A 25 3.39 -14.45 -8.31
CA ARG A 25 3.69 -13.83 -9.61
C ARG A 25 4.66 -14.66 -10.46
N GLN A 26 5.67 -15.28 -9.85
CA GLN A 26 6.64 -16.13 -10.55
C GLN A 26 6.03 -17.44 -11.07
N GLU A 27 5.12 -18.03 -10.31
CA GLU A 27 4.53 -19.35 -10.61
C GLU A 27 3.26 -19.26 -11.47
N ILE A 28 2.41 -18.25 -11.22
CA ILE A 28 1.10 -18.10 -11.88
C ILE A 28 1.15 -17.03 -12.99
N GLY A 29 1.99 -16.01 -12.82
CA GLY A 29 2.19 -14.92 -13.76
C GLY A 29 1.92 -13.54 -13.18
N ASP A 30 2.29 -12.50 -13.94
CA ASP A 30 2.27 -11.10 -13.50
C ASP A 30 0.89 -10.54 -13.13
N ASN A 31 -0.18 -11.22 -13.53
CA ASN A 31 -1.56 -10.81 -13.24
C ASN A 31 -2.14 -11.44 -11.98
N ALA A 32 -1.42 -12.37 -11.32
CA ALA A 32 -1.94 -13.11 -10.17
C ALA A 32 -2.29 -12.19 -8.99
N ILE A 33 -1.40 -11.26 -8.65
CA ILE A 33 -1.61 -10.23 -7.62
C ILE A 33 -1.00 -8.94 -8.14
N GLN A 34 -1.84 -7.94 -8.39
CA GLN A 34 -1.45 -6.68 -9.01
C GLN A 34 -1.49 -5.49 -8.06
N THR A 35 -2.38 -5.50 -7.06
CA THR A 35 -2.60 -4.38 -6.16
C THR A 35 -2.57 -4.85 -4.71
N TYR A 36 -1.83 -4.13 -3.87
CA TYR A 36 -1.87 -4.24 -2.42
C TYR A 36 -2.64 -3.05 -1.85
N ILE A 37 -3.70 -3.31 -1.10
CA ILE A 37 -4.54 -2.27 -0.49
C ILE A 37 -4.13 -2.09 0.97
N ILE A 38 -3.92 -0.85 1.38
CA ILE A 38 -3.55 -0.50 2.76
C ILE A 38 -4.78 0.06 3.46
N SER A 39 -5.42 -0.76 4.30
CA SER A 39 -6.47 -0.30 5.21
C SER A 39 -5.95 0.75 6.19
N MET A 40 -6.84 1.63 6.65
CA MET A 40 -6.56 2.68 7.63
C MET A 40 -5.32 3.52 7.29
N THR A 41 -5.24 4.02 6.06
CA THR A 41 -4.14 4.91 5.67
C THR A 41 -4.35 6.30 6.28
N MET A 42 -3.48 6.70 7.22
CA MET A 42 -3.57 7.99 7.93
C MET A 42 -2.37 8.91 7.64
N GLN A 43 -1.27 8.37 7.11
CA GLN A 43 -0.03 9.13 6.91
C GLN A 43 0.84 8.58 5.77
N VAL A 44 1.77 9.42 5.30
CA VAL A 44 2.74 9.09 4.24
C VAL A 44 3.53 7.81 4.57
N SER A 45 3.90 7.60 5.84
CA SER A 45 4.72 6.43 6.20
C SER A 45 3.99 5.11 5.96
N ASN A 46 2.66 5.05 6.08
CA ASN A 46 1.92 3.80 5.85
C ASN A 46 2.16 3.27 4.43
N VAL A 47 2.19 4.17 3.44
CA VAL A 47 2.46 3.81 2.04
C VAL A 47 3.94 3.49 1.83
N LEU A 48 4.85 4.24 2.46
CA LEU A 48 6.30 4.00 2.33
C LEU A 48 6.77 2.70 3.01
N GLU A 49 6.12 2.28 4.09
CA GLU A 49 6.35 1.00 4.75
C GLU A 49 6.01 -0.18 3.81
N VAL A 50 4.88 -0.11 3.11
CA VAL A 50 4.54 -1.11 2.09
C VAL A 50 5.49 -1.07 0.90
N LEU A 51 5.92 0.12 0.47
CA LEU A 51 6.95 0.24 -0.56
C LEU A 51 8.27 -0.40 -0.13
N LEU A 52 8.65 -0.27 1.14
CA LEU A 52 9.83 -0.90 1.71
C LEU A 52 9.74 -2.44 1.65
N PHE A 53 8.62 -3.01 2.09
CA PHE A 53 8.41 -4.47 2.02
C PHE A 53 8.33 -4.98 0.58
N ALA A 54 7.66 -4.25 -0.31
CA ALA A 54 7.64 -4.59 -1.72
C ALA A 54 9.06 -4.60 -2.30
N ARG A 55 9.89 -3.61 -1.96
CA ARG A 55 11.29 -3.59 -2.40
C ARG A 55 12.10 -4.77 -1.83
N ASP A 56 11.96 -5.09 -0.55
CA ASP A 56 12.66 -6.22 0.08
C ASP A 56 12.31 -7.56 -0.59
N ALA A 57 11.04 -7.75 -0.95
CA ALA A 57 10.57 -8.95 -1.65
C ALA A 57 10.84 -8.95 -3.16
N GLY A 58 11.49 -7.93 -3.71
CA GLY A 58 11.76 -7.82 -5.16
C GLY A 58 10.52 -7.50 -6.01
N LEU A 59 9.55 -6.79 -5.44
CA LEU A 59 8.29 -6.36 -6.06
C LEU A 59 8.25 -4.85 -6.37
N PHE A 60 9.37 -4.14 -6.22
CA PHE A 60 9.43 -2.70 -6.51
C PHE A 60 9.13 -2.44 -7.99
N GLY A 61 8.02 -1.74 -8.26
CA GLY A 61 7.57 -1.46 -9.63
C GLY A 61 6.78 -2.61 -10.27
N GLU A 62 6.56 -3.71 -9.56
CA GLU A 62 5.73 -4.84 -10.02
C GLU A 62 4.32 -4.85 -9.39
N LEU A 63 4.17 -4.25 -8.20
CA LEU A 63 2.95 -4.25 -7.40
C LEU A 63 2.41 -2.82 -7.22
N ASP A 64 1.14 -2.56 -7.58
CA ASP A 64 0.46 -1.30 -7.27
C ASP A 64 0.19 -1.21 -5.76
N ILE A 65 0.44 -0.04 -5.16
CA ILE A 65 0.17 0.24 -3.75
C ILE A 65 -0.99 1.22 -3.67
N SER A 66 -2.14 0.76 -3.20
CA SER A 66 -3.37 1.54 -3.11
C SER A 66 -3.69 1.89 -1.66
N PRO A 67 -3.55 3.16 -1.24
CA PRO A 67 -4.07 3.57 0.07
C PRO A 67 -5.60 3.48 0.08
N LEU A 68 -6.15 3.06 1.22
CA LEU A 68 -7.57 3.12 1.53
C LEU A 68 -7.77 4.15 2.64
N PHE A 69 -8.48 5.24 2.31
CA PHE A 69 -8.90 6.28 3.24
C PHE A 69 -10.34 6.01 3.67
N GLU A 70 -10.56 5.81 4.97
CA GLU A 70 -11.79 5.21 5.50
C GLU A 70 -12.62 6.18 6.35
N THR A 71 -11.96 7.02 7.15
CA THR A 71 -12.64 8.01 8.00
C THR A 71 -12.76 9.36 7.28
N ILE A 72 -13.62 10.24 7.79
CA ILE A 72 -13.76 11.61 7.26
C ILE A 72 -12.43 12.37 7.39
N ASP A 73 -11.74 12.23 8.52
CA ASP A 73 -10.46 12.91 8.75
C ASP A 73 -9.39 12.41 7.78
N ASP A 74 -9.37 11.10 7.51
CA ASP A 74 -8.45 10.52 6.53
C ASP A 74 -8.74 11.03 5.11
N LEU A 75 -10.02 11.15 4.73
CA LEU A 75 -10.43 11.68 3.44
C LEU A 75 -10.06 13.16 3.27
N LEU A 76 -10.19 13.96 4.34
CA LEU A 76 -9.76 15.35 4.35
C LEU A 76 -8.23 15.48 4.26
N ALA A 77 -7.48 14.56 4.89
CA ALA A 77 -6.02 14.54 4.86
C ALA A 77 -5.44 13.95 3.56
N ALA A 78 -6.20 13.13 2.84
CA ALA A 78 -5.75 12.39 1.66
C ALA A 78 -5.04 13.26 0.60
N PRO A 79 -5.54 14.45 0.20
CA PRO A 79 -4.85 15.28 -0.79
C PRO A 79 -3.43 15.67 -0.36
N THR A 80 -3.24 16.03 0.91
CA THR A 80 -1.94 16.40 1.48
C THR A 80 -1.00 15.21 1.53
N ILE A 81 -1.50 14.05 1.97
CA ILE A 81 -0.73 12.80 2.03
C ILE A 81 -0.27 12.40 0.62
N MET A 82 -1.18 12.44 -0.35
CA MET A 82 -0.87 12.06 -1.73
C MET A 82 0.11 13.04 -2.40
N ALA A 83 -0.03 14.34 -2.15
CA ALA A 83 0.93 15.34 -2.65
C ALA A 83 2.35 15.07 -2.13
N ALA A 84 2.49 14.85 -0.82
CA ALA A 84 3.77 14.52 -0.20
C ALA A 84 4.36 13.19 -0.73
N LEU A 85 3.51 12.19 -1.00
CA LEU A 85 3.95 10.94 -1.65
C LEU A 85 4.46 11.19 -3.06
N PHE A 86 3.81 12.05 -3.85
CA PHE A 86 4.23 12.33 -5.22
C PHE A 86 5.53 13.14 -5.31
N GLU A 87 5.85 13.90 -4.27
CA GLU A 87 7.14 14.60 -4.10
C GLU A 87 8.26 13.68 -3.59
N ASN A 88 7.91 12.53 -2.97
CA ASN A 88 8.90 11.57 -2.51
C ASN A 88 9.60 10.89 -3.69
N GLU A 89 10.93 11.03 -3.77
CA GLU A 89 11.73 10.50 -4.89
C GLU A 89 11.58 8.98 -5.08
N SER A 90 11.54 8.20 -3.99
CA SER A 90 11.41 6.75 -4.06
C SER A 90 10.03 6.32 -4.57
N TYR A 91 8.97 6.98 -4.09
CA TYR A 91 7.62 6.71 -4.54
C TYR A 91 7.38 7.18 -5.98
N ARG A 92 7.98 8.30 -6.38
CA ARG A 92 7.93 8.78 -7.77
C ARG A 92 8.56 7.79 -8.75
N LYS A 93 9.73 7.23 -8.40
CA LYS A 93 10.39 6.17 -9.18
C LYS A 93 9.52 4.91 -9.28
N HIS A 94 8.89 4.52 -8.17
CA HIS A 94 7.95 3.40 -8.17
C HIS A 94 6.79 3.64 -9.14
N LEU A 95 6.13 4.79 -9.05
CA LEU A 95 5.02 5.12 -9.95
C LEU A 95 5.45 5.22 -11.41
N ALA A 96 6.65 5.73 -11.71
CA ALA A 96 7.18 5.75 -13.06
C ALA A 96 7.28 4.33 -13.66
N ALA A 97 7.73 3.35 -12.86
CA ALA A 97 7.74 1.94 -13.25
C ALA A 97 6.32 1.35 -13.43
N ARG A 98 5.30 1.95 -12.80
CA ARG A 98 3.89 1.58 -12.90
C ARG A 98 3.09 2.42 -13.91
N GLY A 99 3.77 3.09 -14.83
CA GLY A 99 3.12 3.90 -15.88
C GLY A 99 2.46 5.18 -15.35
N ASN A 100 2.97 5.73 -14.25
CA ASN A 100 2.49 6.93 -13.58
C ASN A 100 1.00 6.91 -13.21
N ARG A 101 0.45 5.72 -12.92
CA ARG A 101 -0.92 5.54 -12.46
C ARG A 101 -0.96 5.30 -10.96
N GLN A 102 -1.78 6.06 -10.24
CA GLN A 102 -2.09 5.83 -8.83
C GLN A 102 -3.54 5.35 -8.70
N GLN A 103 -3.75 4.22 -8.04
CA GLN A 103 -5.07 3.78 -7.59
C GLN A 103 -5.26 4.21 -6.13
N ILE A 104 -6.43 4.74 -5.80
CA ILE A 104 -6.79 5.11 -4.43
C ILE A 104 -8.15 4.49 -4.16
N MET A 105 -8.30 3.83 -3.01
CA MET A 105 -9.57 3.28 -2.57
C MET A 105 -10.20 4.22 -1.55
N ILE A 106 -11.52 4.39 -1.64
CA ILE A 106 -12.31 5.30 -0.79
C ILE A 106 -13.32 4.45 -0.04
N GLY A 107 -13.24 4.44 1.29
CA GLY A 107 -14.10 3.67 2.17
C GLY A 107 -15.35 4.45 2.58
N TYR A 108 -16.44 4.36 1.81
CA TYR A 108 -17.69 5.09 2.12
C TYR A 108 -18.44 4.54 3.35
N SER A 109 -18.29 3.24 3.66
CA SER A 109 -19.10 2.57 4.70
C SER A 109 -18.60 2.80 6.13
N ASP A 110 -17.30 2.99 6.35
CA ASP A 110 -16.77 3.30 7.68
C ASP A 110 -16.90 4.79 8.00
N SER A 111 -16.81 5.67 6.99
CA SER A 111 -17.16 7.10 7.12
C SER A 111 -18.59 7.33 7.63
N ASN A 112 -19.53 6.46 7.23
CA ASN A 112 -20.93 6.54 7.67
C ASN A 112 -21.14 6.16 9.15
N LYS A 113 -20.21 5.42 9.75
CA LYS A 113 -20.24 5.04 11.17
C LYS A 113 -19.75 6.20 12.06
N ASP A 114 -18.86 7.03 11.55
CA ASP A 114 -18.29 8.17 12.28
C ASP A 114 -19.04 9.50 12.05
N GLY A 115 -19.71 9.71 10.89
CA GLY A 115 -20.23 11.03 10.50
C GLY A 115 -21.75 11.21 10.44
N GLY A 116 -22.53 10.14 10.36
CA GLY A 116 -23.97 10.24 10.08
C GLY A 116 -24.29 10.75 8.65
N TYR A 117 -25.42 10.28 8.12
CA TYR A 117 -25.84 10.36 6.70
C TYR A 117 -25.93 11.74 6.02
N LEU A 118 -25.54 12.85 6.68
CA LEU A 118 -25.82 14.22 6.23
C LEU A 118 -24.60 15.01 5.74
N ARG A 119 -23.42 14.38 5.60
CA ARG A 119 -22.20 15.05 5.09
C ARG A 119 -21.38 14.19 4.12
N ALA A 120 -22.04 13.53 3.18
CA ALA A 120 -21.40 12.91 2.02
C ALA A 120 -21.72 13.70 0.75
#